data_AF-A0A1S2KEV1-F1
#
_entry.id   AF-A0A1S2KEV1-F1
#
_cell.length_a   1.000
_cell.length_b   1.000
_cell.length_c   1.000
_cell.angle_alpha   90.00
_cell.angle_beta   90.00
_cell.angle_gamma   90.00
#
_symmetry.space_group_name_H-M   'P 1'
#
loop_
_entity.id
_entity.type
_entity.pdbx_description
1 polymer ?
#
loop_
_entity_poly.entity_id
_entity_poly.type
_entity_poly.pdbx_seq_one_letter_code
_entity_poly.pdbx_strand_id
1 'polypeptide(L)'
;MAETTRITVTLPTEHVEQLKKMTDNVSAYVAEAVARHIRRELMGEELQRYQDEHGEFTEAELAEARAVIDAALRPDTSADGSTGEARAA
;
A
#
# COMPACT_ATOMS: atom_id res chain seq x y z
N MET A 1 -0.05 24.16 -5.19
CA MET A 1 1.20 23.42 -4.90
C MET A 1 1.15 23.04 -3.44
N ALA A 2 1.29 21.76 -3.10
CA ALA A 2 1.28 21.33 -1.69
C ALA A 2 2.48 21.93 -0.96
N GLU A 3 2.27 22.43 0.25
CA GLU A 3 3.36 22.91 1.10
C GLU A 3 4.27 21.72 1.45
N THR A 4 5.56 21.85 1.15
CA THR A 4 6.55 20.81 1.43
C THR A 4 7.58 21.33 2.43
N THR A 5 7.77 20.59 3.53
CA THR A 5 8.76 20.92 4.55
C THR A 5 9.96 20.00 4.40
N ARG A 6 11.17 20.58 4.26
CA ARG A 6 12.41 19.80 4.21
C ARG A 6 12.77 19.36 5.63
N ILE A 7 12.96 18.06 5.80
CA ILE A 7 13.38 17.44 7.06
C ILE A 7 14.65 16.64 6.81
N THR A 8 15.64 16.76 7.71
CA THR A 8 16.84 15.93 7.70
C THR A 8 16.67 14.81 8.72
N VAL A 9 16.75 13.56 8.27
CA VAL A 9 16.57 12.37 9.12
C VAL A 9 17.85 11.55 9.10
N THR A 10 18.25 11.06 10.27
CA THR A 10 19.37 10.11 10.38
C THR A 10 18.80 8.69 10.37
N LEU A 11 19.33 7.84 9.50
CA LEU A 11 18.94 6.45 9.37
C LEU A 11 20.16 5.54 9.59
N PRO A 12 19.97 4.31 10.10
CA PRO A 12 21.02 3.31 10.15
C PRO A 12 21.62 3.06 8.76
N THR A 13 22.94 2.96 8.67
CA THR A 13 23.65 2.77 7.40
C THR A 13 23.15 1.55 6.64
N GLU A 14 22.88 0.44 7.33
CA GLU A 14 22.34 -0.78 6.74
C GLU A 14 21.01 -0.54 6.01
N HIS A 15 20.11 0.27 6.59
CA HIS A 15 18.83 0.60 5.97
C HIS A 15 19.02 1.50 4.74
N VAL A 16 19.96 2.44 4.79
CA VAL A 16 20.30 3.31 3.65
C VAL A 16 20.90 2.50 2.51
N GLU A 17 21.75 1.51 2.80
CA GLU A 17 22.30 0.61 1.79
C GLU A 17 21.22 -0.27 1.15
N GLN A 18 20.27 -0.78 1.93
CA GLN A 18 19.12 -1.52 1.39
C GLN A 18 18.23 -0.63 0.54
N LEU A 19 17.91 0.59 1.00
CA LEU A 19 17.13 1.57 0.25
C LEU A 19 17.79 1.91 -1.09
N LYS A 20 19.10 2.13 -1.10
CA LYS A 20 19.88 2.40 -2.32
C LYS A 20 19.87 1.24 -3.32
N LYS A 21 19.73 -0.01 -2.86
CA LYS A 21 19.58 -1.18 -3.76
C LYS A 21 18.20 -1.21 -4.44
N MET A 22 17.19 -0.63 -3.80
CA MET A 22 15.81 -0.61 -4.30
C MET A 22 15.52 0.63 -5.14
N THR A 23 16.18 1.75 -4.86
CA THR A 23 15.92 3.03 -5.53
C THR A 23 17.06 4.04 -5.30
N ASP A 24 17.44 4.76 -6.35
CA ASP A 24 18.45 5.84 -6.29
C ASP A 24 17.91 7.12 -5.64
N ASN A 25 16.59 7.29 -5.56
CA ASN A 25 15.90 8.44 -4.96
C ASN A 25 15.28 8.09 -3.60
N VAL A 26 16.13 8.00 -2.58
CA VAL A 26 15.73 7.63 -1.21
C VAL A 26 14.73 8.62 -0.61
N SER A 27 14.84 9.92 -0.90
CA SER A 27 13.93 10.92 -0.34
C SER A 27 12.51 10.80 -0.89
N ALA A 28 12.36 10.52 -2.19
CA ALA A 28 11.04 10.27 -2.78
C ALA A 28 10.42 8.98 -2.21
N TYR A 29 11.21 7.91 -2.10
CA TYR A 29 10.74 6.65 -1.53
C TYR A 29 10.27 6.82 -0.08
N VAL A 30 11.07 7.50 0.75
CA VAL A 30 10.71 7.76 2.15
C VAL A 30 9.46 8.64 2.23
N ALA A 31 9.33 9.68 1.40
CA ALA A 31 8.13 10.50 1.39
C ALA A 31 6.86 9.70 1.06
N GLU A 32 6.93 8.82 0.05
CA GLU A 32 5.80 7.95 -0.31
C GLU A 32 5.50 6.92 0.77
N ALA A 33 6.52 6.28 1.33
CA ALA A 33 6.38 5.30 2.40
C ALA A 33 5.75 5.92 3.65
N VAL A 34 6.15 7.14 4.02
CA VAL A 34 5.57 7.91 5.12
C VAL A 34 4.12 8.29 4.81
N ALA A 35 3.82 8.80 3.61
CA ALA A 35 2.44 9.11 3.22
C ALA A 35 1.54 7.88 3.22
N ARG A 36 2.08 6.70 2.84
CA ARG A 36 1.36 5.42 2.92
C ARG A 36 1.18 4.96 4.37
N HIS A 37 2.17 5.20 5.23
CA HIS A 37 2.08 4.85 6.64
C HIS A 37 1.05 5.72 7.37
N ILE A 38 1.11 7.05 7.23
CA ILE A 38 0.15 7.99 7.85
C ILE A 38 -1.28 7.66 7.44
N ARG A 39 -1.52 7.36 6.16
CA ARG A 39 -2.86 6.94 5.69
C ARG A 39 -3.37 5.68 6.40
N ARG A 40 -2.49 4.71 6.65
CA ARG A 40 -2.86 3.47 7.38
C ARG A 40 -3.12 3.73 8.85
N GLU A 41 -2.31 4.55 9.50
CA GLU A 41 -2.50 4.89 10.92
C GLU A 41 -3.84 5.60 11.12
N LEU A 42 -4.13 6.63 10.30
CA LEU A 42 -5.40 7.36 10.38
C LEU A 42 -6.61 6.45 10.17
N MET A 43 -6.54 5.51 9.22
CA MET A 43 -7.60 4.50 9.02
C MET A 43 -7.72 3.56 10.22
N GLY A 44 -6.60 3.19 10.85
CA GLY A 44 -6.60 2.36 12.05
C GLY A 44 -7.24 3.06 13.25
N GLU A 45 -6.91 4.33 13.46
CA GLU A 45 -7.50 5.17 14.51
C GLU A 45 -9.01 5.37 14.31
N GLU A 46 -9.45 5.56 13.06
CA GLU A 46 -10.86 5.66 12.72
C GLU A 46 -11.61 4.35 12.97
N LEU A 47 -11.00 3.21 12.61
CA LEU A 47 -11.56 1.88 12.86
C LEU A 47 -11.62 1.54 14.36
N GLN A 48 -10.64 2.01 15.15
CA GLN A 48 -10.64 1.85 16.59
C GLN A 48 -11.76 2.67 17.24
N ARG A 49 -11.90 3.95 16.85
CA ARG A 49 -12.99 4.81 17.32
C ARG A 49 -14.37 4.20 17.01
N TYR A 50 -14.52 3.63 15.82
CA TYR A 50 -15.77 2.97 15.45
C TYR A 50 -16.09 1.78 16.36
N GLN A 51 -15.09 0.97 16.73
CA GLN A 51 -15.29 -0.16 17.66
C GLN A 51 -15.63 0.30 19.08
N ASP A 52 -15.05 1.42 19.53
CA ASP A 52 -15.40 2.00 20.83
C ASP A 52 -16.85 2.52 20.87
N GLU A 53 -17.36 3.06 19.76
CA GLU A 53 -18.72 3.61 19.65
C GLU A 53 -19.80 2.54 19.34
N HIS A 54 -19.46 1.50 18.58
CA HIS A 54 -20.43 0.51 18.06
C HIS A 54 -20.22 -0.94 18.55
N GLY A 55 -19.12 -1.23 19.26
CA GLY A 55 -18.74 -2.57 19.67
C GLY A 55 -17.78 -3.26 18.69
N GLU A 56 -17.19 -4.38 19.13
CA GLU A 56 -16.23 -5.15 18.32
C GLU A 56 -16.87 -5.66 17.01
N PHE A 57 -16.11 -5.60 15.92
CA PHE A 57 -16.55 -6.18 14.66
C PHE A 57 -16.70 -7.69 14.80
N THR A 58 -17.83 -8.22 14.32
CA THR A 58 -18.04 -9.67 14.34
C THR A 58 -17.17 -10.36 13.28
N GLU A 59 -16.85 -11.63 13.51
CA GLU A 59 -16.05 -12.41 12.54
C GLU A 59 -16.70 -12.50 11.16
N ALA A 60 -18.04 -12.48 11.10
CA ALA A 60 -18.81 -12.49 9.86
C ALA A 60 -18.61 -11.19 9.06
N GLU A 61 -18.67 -10.03 9.72
CA GLU A 61 -18.47 -8.72 9.09
C GLU A 61 -17.02 -8.54 8.62
N LEU A 62 -16.04 -9.00 9.41
CA LEU A 62 -14.63 -8.99 9.02
C LEU A 62 -14.37 -9.90 7.81
N ALA A 63 -15.03 -11.05 7.73
CA ALA A 63 -14.90 -11.96 6.60
C ALA A 63 -15.46 -11.34 5.30
N GLU A 64 -16.62 -10.68 5.38
CA GLU A 64 -17.20 -9.96 4.25
C GLU A 64 -16.30 -8.80 3.79
N ALA A 65 -15.82 -7.97 4.72
CA ALA A 65 -14.93 -6.86 4.41
C ALA A 65 -13.61 -7.34 3.77
N ARG A 66 -13.03 -8.45 4.26
CA ARG A 66 -11.84 -9.07 3.66
C ARG A 66 -12.10 -9.56 2.24
N ALA A 67 -13.26 -10.15 1.97
CA ALA A 67 -13.62 -10.61 0.63
C ALA A 67 -13.75 -9.44 -0.36
N VAL A 68 -14.32 -8.31 0.07
CA VAL A 68 -14.42 -7.09 -0.74
C VAL A 68 -13.04 -6.48 -1.01
N ILE A 69 -12.18 -6.40 0.01
CA ILE A 69 -10.83 -5.87 -0.13
C ILE A 69 -9.98 -6.77 -1.05
N ASP A 70 -10.06 -8.09 -0.89
CA ASP A 70 -9.36 -9.04 -1.76
C ASP A 70 -9.83 -8.92 -3.21
N ALA A 71 -11.14 -8.77 -3.44
CA ALA A 71 -11.69 -8.54 -4.77
C ALA A 71 -11.19 -7.23 -5.39
N ALA A 72 -11.07 -6.15 -4.60
CA ALA A 72 -10.60 -4.84 -5.06
C ALA A 72 -9.07 -4.77 -5.25
N LEU A 73 -8.30 -5.55 -4.50
CA LEU A 73 -6.83 -5.59 -4.58
C LEU A 73 -6.31 -6.62 -5.58
N ARG A 74 -7.15 -7.54 -6.07
CA ARG A 74 -6.79 -8.37 -7.22
C ARG A 74 -6.58 -7.44 -8.42
N PRO A 75 -5.38 -7.39 -9.01
CA PRO A 75 -5.23 -6.75 -10.29
C PRO A 75 -6.14 -7.48 -11.28
N ASP A 76 -6.86 -6.75 -12.13
CA ASP A 76 -7.63 -7.30 -13.26
C ASP A 76 -6.72 -8.17 -14.13
N THR A 77 -6.53 -9.43 -13.74
CA THR A 77 -5.91 -10.44 -14.59
C THR A 77 -7.00 -10.92 -15.51
N SER A 78 -7.32 -10.09 -16.49
CA SER A 78 -8.19 -10.44 -17.59
C SER A 78 -7.64 -9.82 -18.86
N ALA A 79 -7.06 -10.69 -19.67
CA ALA A 79 -6.86 -10.60 -21.11
C ALA A 79 -5.74 -9.70 -21.66
N ASP A 80 -4.48 -10.12 -21.50
CA ASP A 80 -3.53 -10.05 -22.62
C ASP A 80 -2.69 -11.33 -22.67
N GLY A 81 -2.96 -12.17 -23.67
CA GLY A 81 -2.38 -13.51 -23.76
C GLY A 81 -3.05 -14.46 -24.74
N SER A 82 -3.52 -13.99 -25.90
CA SER A 82 -3.43 -14.72 -27.17
C SER A 82 -4.04 -13.92 -28.32
N THR A 83 -3.28 -13.00 -28.93
CA THR A 83 -3.48 -12.68 -30.34
C THR A 83 -2.12 -12.63 -31.06
N GLY A 84 -2.01 -13.49 -32.07
CA GLY A 84 -1.00 -13.45 -33.13
C GLY A 84 0.28 -14.24 -32.84
N GLU A 85 0.88 -15.01 -33.75
CA GLU A 85 0.55 -15.42 -35.11
C GLU A 85 1.66 -16.43 -35.55
N ALA A 86 1.32 -17.35 -36.45
CA ALA A 86 2.20 -18.05 -37.41
C ALA A 86 3.25 -19.10 -36.95
N ARG A 87 3.07 -20.38 -37.34
CA ARG A 87 3.74 -20.97 -38.54
C ARG A 87 3.40 -22.47 -38.79
N ALA A 88 3.11 -22.75 -40.07
CA ALA A 88 3.50 -23.93 -40.85
C ALA A 88 2.94 -25.34 -40.52
N ALA A 89 2.05 -25.82 -41.40
CA ALA A 89 2.19 -27.08 -42.14
C ALA A 89 1.24 -27.07 -43.35
#